data_AF-A0A938BAL8-F1
#
_entry.id   AF-A0A938BAL8-F1
#
_cell.length_a   1.000
_cell.length_b   1.000
_cell.length_c   1.000
_cell.angle_alpha   90.00
_cell.angle_beta   90.00
_cell.angle_gamma   90.00
#
_symmetry.space_group_name_H-M   'P 1'
#
loop_
_entity.id
_entity.type
_entity.pdbx_description
1 polymer ?
#
loop_
_entity_poly.entity_id
_entity_poly.type
_entity_poly.pdbx_seq_one_letter_code
_entity_poly.pdbx_strand_id
1 'polypeptide(L)'
;MIDLKKFEKLSKTEYGIIRNLIVEEGLVENFQIEQIIEQVTKDRFNLGKTKIEFARKLDLNDIEACKVIIALCYYAMYQSSRAAVFNTHRNDVDSHEKVAYEIRNIIGEHLGKSLDFWRVIRNEVDYSPYPTLDLPLKELALKAISSATSCLAGIENYLSKRGVKL
;
A
#
# COMPACT_ATOMS: atom_id res chain seq x y z
N MET A 1 -11.06 -19.53 16.06
CA MET A 1 -10.63 -18.76 14.88
C MET A 1 -10.07 -17.45 15.40
N ILE A 2 -8.79 -17.15 15.14
CA ILE A 2 -8.14 -15.93 15.64
C ILE A 2 -8.64 -14.74 14.83
N ASP A 3 -9.10 -13.68 15.50
CA ASP A 3 -9.54 -12.44 14.86
C ASP A 3 -8.33 -11.61 14.43
N LEU A 4 -7.97 -11.72 13.14
CA LEU A 4 -6.81 -11.07 12.55
C LEU A 4 -6.88 -9.54 12.56
N LYS A 5 -8.08 -8.94 12.65
CA LYS A 5 -8.24 -7.47 12.70
C LYS A 5 -7.60 -6.85 13.94
N LYS A 6 -7.43 -7.62 15.02
CA LYS A 6 -6.79 -7.12 16.25
C LYS A 6 -5.28 -6.99 16.09
N PHE A 7 -4.66 -7.80 15.24
CA PHE A 7 -3.22 -7.72 14.96
C PHE A 7 -2.84 -6.56 14.05
N GLU A 8 -3.80 -6.03 13.28
CA GLU A 8 -3.57 -4.87 12.43
C GLU A 8 -3.36 -3.58 13.23
N LYS A 9 -3.79 -3.49 14.49
CA LYS A 9 -3.72 -2.24 15.27
C LYS A 9 -2.58 -2.17 16.28
N LEU A 10 -1.74 -3.19 16.34
CA LEU A 10 -0.66 -3.24 17.33
C LEU A 10 0.47 -2.31 16.92
N SER A 11 0.89 -1.46 17.85
CA SER A 11 2.16 -0.74 17.73
C SER A 11 3.33 -1.72 17.80
N LYS A 12 4.51 -1.29 17.32
CA LYS A 12 5.73 -2.11 17.33
C LYS A 12 6.10 -2.60 18.73
N THR A 13 5.88 -1.77 19.74
CA THR A 13 6.13 -2.12 21.16
C THR A 13 5.13 -3.15 21.66
N GLU A 14 3.84 -2.98 21.36
CA GLU A 14 2.80 -3.94 21.73
C GLU A 14 2.98 -5.28 21.03
N TYR A 15 3.37 -5.27 19.76
CA TYR A 15 3.73 -6.49 19.02
C TYR A 15 4.92 -7.20 19.67
N GLY A 16 5.96 -6.47 20.09
CA GLY A 16 7.11 -7.04 20.79
C GLY A 16 6.73 -7.67 22.14
N ILE A 17 5.90 -6.98 22.93
CA ILE A 17 5.41 -7.47 24.22
C ILE A 17 4.55 -8.72 24.04
N ILE A 18 3.60 -8.69 23.11
CA ILE A 18 2.71 -9.83 22.82
C ILE A 18 3.52 -11.01 22.28
N ARG A 19 4.47 -10.77 21.36
CA ARG A 19 5.35 -11.83 20.86
C ARG A 19 6.14 -12.48 21.99
N ASN A 20 6.77 -11.70 22.85
CA ASN A 20 7.56 -12.24 23.97
C ASN A 20 6.67 -12.99 24.96
N LEU A 21 5.54 -12.41 25.39
CA LEU A 21 4.60 -13.06 26.30
C LEU A 21 4.03 -14.36 25.73
N ILE A 22 3.65 -14.37 24.45
CA ILE A 22 3.03 -15.54 23.83
C ILE A 22 4.06 -16.66 23.58
N VAL A 23 5.29 -16.31 23.24
CA VAL A 23 6.36 -17.29 22.95
C VAL A 23 6.99 -17.83 24.23
N GLU A 24 7.22 -16.97 25.24
CA GLU A 24 7.79 -17.38 26.54
C GLU A 24 6.79 -18.21 27.36
N GLU A 25 5.48 -17.91 27.26
CA GLU A 25 4.42 -18.70 27.90
C GLU A 25 3.98 -19.92 27.05
N GLY A 26 4.60 -20.16 25.90
CA GLY A 26 4.33 -21.32 25.04
C GLY A 26 2.92 -21.36 24.41
N LEU A 27 2.24 -20.22 24.32
CA LEU A 27 0.86 -20.11 23.84
C LEU A 27 0.75 -20.15 22.31
N VAL A 28 1.80 -19.74 21.59
CA VAL A 28 1.92 -19.80 20.11
C VAL A 28 3.40 -19.91 19.74
N GLU A 29 3.74 -20.76 18.76
CA GLU A 29 5.11 -20.85 18.27
C GLU A 29 5.51 -19.60 17.47
N ASN A 30 6.75 -19.12 17.60
CA ASN A 30 7.31 -18.01 16.83
C ASN A 30 7.02 -18.11 15.31
N PHE A 31 7.00 -19.34 14.79
CA PHE A 31 6.70 -19.64 13.38
C PHE A 31 5.28 -19.23 12.97
N GLN A 32 4.28 -19.43 13.85
CA GLN A 32 2.89 -19.09 13.57
C GLN A 32 2.69 -17.57 13.53
N ILE A 33 3.46 -16.79 14.29
CA ILE A 33 3.37 -15.32 14.25
C ILE A 33 3.95 -14.78 12.94
N GLU A 34 5.10 -15.27 12.47
CA GLU A 34 5.66 -14.84 11.19
C GLU A 34 4.76 -15.25 10.00
N GLN A 35 4.06 -16.39 10.09
CA GLN A 35 3.03 -16.76 9.11
C GLN A 35 1.85 -15.77 9.07
N ILE A 36 1.39 -15.31 10.23
CA ILE A 36 0.32 -14.29 10.30
C ILE A 36 0.78 -12.99 9.66
N ILE A 37 1.99 -12.53 9.98
CA ILE A 37 2.57 -11.32 9.38
C ILE A 37 2.67 -11.46 7.86
N GLU A 38 3.19 -12.60 7.40
CA GLU A 38 3.30 -12.91 5.98
C GLU A 38 1.91 -12.86 5.31
N GLN A 39 0.88 -13.47 5.92
CA GLN A 39 -0.48 -13.44 5.37
C GLN A 39 -1.06 -12.02 5.31
N VAL A 40 -0.97 -11.24 6.39
CA VAL A 40 -1.45 -9.84 6.41
C VAL A 40 -0.71 -8.99 5.38
N THR A 41 0.59 -9.22 5.20
CA THR A 41 1.39 -8.55 4.16
C THR A 41 0.85 -8.88 2.76
N LYS A 42 0.58 -10.16 2.47
CA LYS A 42 0.01 -10.61 1.19
C LYS A 42 -1.35 -10.01 0.92
N ASP A 43 -2.24 -10.04 1.91
CA ASP A 43 -3.60 -9.55 1.76
C ASP A 43 -3.62 -8.06 1.41
N ARG A 44 -2.74 -7.26 2.04
CA ARG A 44 -2.58 -5.83 1.74
C ARG A 44 -2.00 -5.58 0.36
N PHE A 45 -0.98 -6.35 -0.03
CA PHE A 45 -0.40 -6.25 -1.36
C PHE A 45 -1.45 -6.60 -2.43
N ASN A 46 -2.20 -7.69 -2.22
CA ASN A 46 -3.26 -8.14 -3.11
C ASN A 46 -4.43 -7.15 -3.19
N LEU A 47 -4.77 -6.48 -2.09
CA LEU A 47 -5.72 -5.37 -2.12
C LEU A 47 -5.24 -4.27 -3.09
N GLY A 48 -3.96 -3.91 -3.07
CA GLY A 48 -3.40 -2.96 -4.03
C GLY A 48 -3.47 -3.48 -5.48
N LYS A 49 -3.10 -4.74 -5.69
CA LYS A 49 -3.15 -5.41 -7.01
C LYS A 49 -4.54 -5.42 -7.63
N THR A 50 -5.58 -5.75 -6.86
CA THR A 50 -6.96 -5.74 -7.36
C THR A 50 -7.43 -4.34 -7.78
N LYS A 51 -6.97 -3.27 -7.12
CA LYS A 51 -7.31 -1.88 -7.53
C LYS A 51 -6.73 -1.52 -8.89
N ILE A 52 -5.46 -1.83 -9.15
CA ILE A 52 -4.86 -1.52 -10.46
C ILE A 52 -5.41 -2.43 -11.57
N GLU A 53 -5.72 -3.69 -11.28
CA GLU A 53 -6.40 -4.59 -12.21
C GLU A 53 -7.78 -4.08 -12.59
N PHE A 54 -8.52 -3.50 -11.64
CA PHE A 54 -9.80 -2.87 -11.92
C PHE A 54 -9.63 -1.56 -12.71
N ALA A 55 -8.68 -0.71 -12.35
CA ALA A 55 -8.39 0.53 -13.06
C ALA A 55 -8.10 0.29 -14.56
N ARG A 56 -7.34 -0.77 -14.89
CA ARG A 56 -7.02 -1.15 -16.27
C ARG A 56 -8.22 -1.57 -17.12
N LYS A 57 -9.37 -1.86 -16.51
CA LYS A 57 -10.60 -2.26 -17.21
C LYS A 57 -11.53 -1.08 -17.53
N LEU A 58 -11.25 0.10 -16.98
CA LEU A 58 -12.08 1.28 -17.16
C LEU A 58 -11.77 1.98 -18.49
N ASP A 59 -12.77 2.64 -19.07
CA ASP A 59 -12.65 3.34 -20.34
C ASP A 59 -11.89 4.66 -20.18
N LEU A 60 -10.74 4.79 -20.84
CA LEU A 60 -9.91 6.00 -20.84
C LEU A 60 -10.49 7.16 -21.66
N ASN A 61 -11.58 6.93 -22.40
CA ASN A 61 -12.29 8.00 -23.12
C ASN A 61 -13.41 8.62 -22.29
N ASP A 62 -13.84 7.97 -21.21
CA ASP A 62 -14.76 8.54 -20.23
C ASP A 62 -13.97 9.35 -19.19
N ILE A 63 -14.32 10.63 -19.05
CA ILE A 63 -13.67 11.57 -18.14
C ILE A 63 -13.86 11.13 -16.69
N GLU A 64 -15.05 10.67 -16.30
CA GLU A 64 -15.32 10.23 -14.93
C GLU A 64 -14.58 8.92 -14.64
N ALA A 65 -14.54 8.01 -15.59
CA ALA A 65 -13.69 6.82 -15.49
C ALA A 65 -12.21 7.19 -15.33
N CYS A 66 -11.70 8.21 -16.04
CA CYS A 66 -10.33 8.69 -15.86
C CYS A 66 -10.05 9.15 -14.42
N LYS A 67 -11.00 9.85 -13.79
CA LYS A 67 -10.88 10.24 -12.37
C LYS A 67 -10.79 9.03 -11.45
N VAL A 68 -11.69 8.06 -11.67
CA VAL A 68 -11.70 6.79 -10.92
C VAL A 68 -10.40 6.01 -11.12
N ILE A 69 -9.84 5.99 -12.33
CA ILE A 69 -8.54 5.35 -12.62
C ILE A 69 -7.43 5.98 -11.78
N ILE A 70 -7.35 7.32 -11.71
CA ILE A 70 -6.35 8.04 -10.91
C ILE A 70 -6.48 7.65 -9.42
N ALA A 71 -7.71 7.67 -8.89
CA ALA A 71 -7.98 7.29 -7.51
C ALA A 71 -7.59 5.83 -7.21
N LEU A 72 -8.01 4.88 -8.05
CA LEU A 72 -7.67 3.46 -7.90
C LEU A 72 -6.18 3.21 -7.99
N CYS A 73 -5.47 3.87 -8.92
CA CYS A 73 -4.02 3.76 -9.04
C CYS A 73 -3.30 4.28 -7.80
N TYR A 74 -3.73 5.42 -7.25
CA TYR A 74 -3.21 5.94 -6.00
C TYR A 74 -3.43 4.95 -4.84
N TYR A 75 -4.64 4.41 -4.69
CA TYR A 75 -4.92 3.42 -3.65
C TYR A 75 -4.16 2.11 -3.86
N ALA A 76 -3.88 1.70 -5.10
CA ALA A 76 -3.04 0.56 -5.40
C ALA A 76 -1.61 0.76 -4.86
N MET A 77 -1.01 1.92 -5.15
CA MET A 77 0.31 2.30 -4.64
C MET A 77 0.33 2.38 -3.11
N TYR A 78 -0.70 2.99 -2.52
CA TYR A 78 -0.80 3.17 -1.09
C TYR A 78 -0.95 1.84 -0.33
N GLN A 79 -1.82 0.93 -0.78
CA GLN A 79 -2.02 -0.36 -0.09
C GLN A 79 -0.81 -1.30 -0.24
N SER A 80 -0.19 -1.35 -1.43
CA SER A 80 1.06 -2.10 -1.61
C SER A 80 2.19 -1.52 -0.75
N SER A 81 2.29 -0.19 -0.67
CA SER A 81 3.24 0.47 0.23
C SER A 81 3.00 0.15 1.70
N ARG A 82 1.73 0.12 2.16
CA ARG A 82 1.39 -0.32 3.52
C ARG A 82 1.80 -1.76 3.80
N ALA A 83 1.72 -2.64 2.80
CA ALA A 83 2.24 -4.01 2.94
C ALA A 83 3.75 -4.01 3.24
N ALA A 84 4.54 -3.20 2.52
CA ALA A 84 5.97 -3.05 2.79
C ALA A 84 6.24 -2.45 4.17
N VAL A 85 5.54 -1.38 4.55
CA VAL A 85 5.71 -0.73 5.86
C VAL A 85 5.36 -1.71 6.99
N PHE A 86 4.25 -2.43 6.90
CA PHE A 86 3.85 -3.44 7.87
C PHE A 86 4.90 -4.57 7.97
N ASN A 87 5.39 -5.06 6.82
CA ASN A 87 6.44 -6.08 6.77
C ASN A 87 7.82 -5.58 7.26
N THR A 88 8.04 -4.28 7.38
CA THR A 88 9.32 -3.75 7.88
C THR A 88 9.22 -3.36 9.35
N HIS A 89 8.16 -2.67 9.72
CA HIS A 89 8.04 -2.06 11.04
C HIS A 89 7.16 -2.84 12.01
N ARG A 90 6.40 -3.85 11.53
CA ARG A 90 5.40 -4.59 12.32
C ARG A 90 4.35 -3.66 12.94
N ASN A 91 4.04 -2.59 12.23
CA ASN A 91 3.09 -1.56 12.64
C ASN A 91 2.24 -1.19 11.42
N ASP A 92 0.93 -1.08 11.62
CA ASP A 92 0.05 -0.61 10.57
C ASP A 92 0.00 0.92 10.60
N VAL A 93 0.50 1.52 9.53
CA VAL A 93 0.44 2.96 9.32
C VAL A 93 -0.65 3.25 8.30
N ASP A 94 -1.64 4.05 8.68
CA ASP A 94 -2.79 4.41 7.85
C ASP A 94 -2.73 5.85 7.32
N SER A 95 -1.97 6.75 7.94
CA SER A 95 -1.76 8.09 7.38
C SER A 95 -1.02 8.03 6.04
N HIS A 96 -1.60 8.66 5.02
CA HIS A 96 -1.05 8.72 3.68
C HIS A 96 0.36 9.34 3.64
N GLU A 97 0.57 10.42 4.38
CA GLU A 97 1.84 11.15 4.50
C GLU A 97 2.89 10.29 5.20
N LYS A 98 2.50 9.61 6.28
CA LYS A 98 3.41 8.72 7.02
C LYS A 98 3.83 7.52 6.16
N VAL A 99 2.91 6.92 5.42
CA VAL A 99 3.25 5.82 4.49
C VAL A 99 4.27 6.29 3.45
N ALA A 100 4.06 7.46 2.84
CA ALA A 100 5.02 8.01 1.88
C ALA A 100 6.39 8.26 2.52
N TYR A 101 6.43 8.83 3.74
CA TYR A 101 7.66 9.03 4.49
C TYR A 101 8.41 7.71 4.77
N GLU A 102 7.73 6.69 5.28
CA GLU A 102 8.39 5.40 5.57
C GLU A 102 8.92 4.75 4.29
N ILE A 103 8.18 4.80 3.18
CA ILE A 103 8.62 4.24 1.90
C ILE A 103 9.91 4.88 1.38
N ARG A 104 10.11 6.18 1.60
CA ARG A 104 11.39 6.85 1.29
C ARG A 104 12.55 6.16 2.00
N ASN A 105 12.35 5.84 3.28
CA ASN A 105 13.38 5.29 4.15
C ASN A 105 13.64 3.80 3.86
N ILE A 106 12.60 3.02 3.56
CA ILE A 106 12.73 1.56 3.45
C ILE A 106 13.00 1.04 2.03
N ILE A 107 12.56 1.76 1.00
CA ILE A 107 12.73 1.34 -0.41
C ILE A 107 13.46 2.40 -1.21
N GLY A 108 13.07 3.67 -1.07
CA GLY A 108 13.81 4.77 -1.65
C GLY A 108 12.97 6.00 -1.96
N GLU A 109 13.65 7.15 -2.00
CA GLU A 109 13.06 8.47 -2.16
C GLU A 109 12.10 8.59 -3.35
N HIS A 110 12.46 7.97 -4.48
CA HIS A 110 11.69 8.02 -5.71
C HIS A 110 10.25 7.47 -5.56
N LEU A 111 10.05 6.35 -4.84
CA LEU A 111 8.69 5.83 -4.58
C LEU A 111 7.90 6.74 -3.65
N GLY A 112 8.54 7.25 -2.59
CA GLY A 112 7.88 8.15 -1.65
C GLY A 112 7.42 9.45 -2.32
N LYS A 113 8.26 10.05 -3.17
CA LYS A 113 7.87 11.20 -4.01
C LYS A 113 6.71 10.87 -4.95
N SER A 114 6.71 9.68 -5.54
CA SER A 114 5.63 9.25 -6.42
C SER A 114 4.29 9.14 -5.67
N LEU A 115 4.29 8.60 -4.44
CA LEU A 115 3.10 8.54 -3.59
C LEU A 115 2.56 9.94 -3.26
N ASP A 116 3.44 10.88 -2.89
CA ASP A 116 3.02 12.24 -2.57
C ASP A 116 2.45 12.96 -3.80
N PHE A 117 3.09 12.83 -4.95
CA PHE A 117 2.59 13.39 -6.21
C PHE A 117 1.19 12.87 -6.53
N TRP A 118 1.00 11.55 -6.54
CA TRP A 118 -0.30 10.96 -6.89
C TRP A 118 -1.36 11.20 -5.82
N ARG A 119 -0.99 11.39 -4.55
CA ARG A 119 -1.92 11.83 -3.50
C ARG A 119 -2.50 13.21 -3.82
N VAL A 120 -1.66 14.16 -4.21
CA VAL A 120 -2.08 15.52 -4.56
C VAL A 120 -2.98 15.50 -5.79
N ILE A 121 -2.58 14.81 -6.86
CA ILE A 121 -3.40 14.71 -8.08
C ILE A 121 -4.76 14.04 -7.78
N ARG A 122 -4.77 12.96 -6.99
CA ARG A 122 -6.01 12.29 -6.57
C ARG A 122 -6.92 13.24 -5.78
N ASN A 123 -6.36 14.01 -4.84
CA ASN A 123 -7.14 14.96 -4.05
C ASN A 123 -7.74 16.08 -4.92
N GLU A 124 -6.97 16.62 -5.86
CA GLU A 124 -7.49 17.61 -6.82
C GLU A 124 -8.68 17.03 -7.60
N VAL A 125 -8.52 15.82 -8.11
CA VAL A 125 -9.53 15.18 -8.96
C VAL A 125 -10.79 14.75 -8.18
N ASP A 126 -10.64 14.28 -6.94
CA ASP A 126 -11.75 13.78 -6.12
C ASP A 126 -12.57 14.90 -5.46
N TYR A 127 -11.91 15.99 -5.05
CA TYR A 127 -12.50 16.97 -4.15
C TYR A 127 -12.65 18.38 -4.74
N SER A 128 -11.87 18.72 -5.78
CA SER A 128 -12.00 20.03 -6.40
C SER A 128 -13.12 20.04 -7.44
N PRO A 129 -14.07 20.99 -7.38
CA PRO A 129 -15.01 21.20 -8.48
C PRO A 129 -14.32 21.72 -9.75
N TYR A 130 -13.11 22.29 -9.61
CA TYR A 130 -12.32 22.87 -10.70
C TYR A 130 -10.84 22.46 -10.52
N PRO A 131 -10.48 21.21 -10.82
CA PRO A 131 -9.14 20.70 -10.55
C PRO A 131 -8.10 21.45 -11.39
N THR A 132 -7.03 21.93 -10.75
CA THR A 132 -5.93 22.60 -11.45
C THR A 132 -4.86 21.57 -11.79
N LEU A 133 -4.91 21.06 -13.01
CA LEU A 133 -4.07 19.96 -13.47
C LEU A 133 -3.14 20.42 -14.59
N ASP A 134 -1.87 20.01 -14.53
CA ASP A 134 -0.86 20.34 -15.54
C ASP A 134 -1.07 19.59 -16.86
N LEU A 135 -1.92 18.55 -16.87
CA LEU A 135 -2.13 17.66 -18.00
C LEU A 135 -3.61 17.26 -18.12
N PRO A 136 -4.06 16.87 -19.33
CA PRO A 136 -5.39 16.29 -19.51
C PRO A 136 -5.61 15.04 -18.65
N LEU A 137 -6.84 14.84 -18.16
CA LEU A 137 -7.20 13.71 -17.29
C LEU A 137 -6.86 12.35 -17.89
N LYS A 138 -7.08 12.16 -19.19
CA LYS A 138 -6.73 10.91 -19.89
C LYS A 138 -5.23 10.62 -19.84
N GLU A 139 -4.39 11.64 -20.02
CA GLU A 139 -2.94 11.49 -19.93
C GLU A 139 -2.49 11.21 -18.49
N LEU A 140 -3.10 11.89 -17.51
CA LEU A 140 -2.86 11.61 -16.10
C LEU A 140 -3.27 10.19 -15.72
N ALA A 141 -4.42 9.71 -16.18
CA ALA A 141 -4.89 8.34 -15.93
C ALA A 141 -3.91 7.30 -16.50
N LEU A 142 -3.40 7.49 -17.73
CA LEU A 142 -2.37 6.64 -18.31
C LEU A 142 -1.06 6.66 -17.50
N LYS A 143 -0.60 7.86 -17.09
CA LYS A 143 0.57 8.01 -16.23
C LYS A 143 0.38 7.39 -14.85
N ALA A 144 -0.84 7.44 -14.30
CA ALA A 144 -1.18 6.83 -13.02
C ALA A 144 -1.09 5.30 -13.11
N ILE A 145 -1.62 4.69 -14.18
CA ILE A 145 -1.50 3.25 -14.41
C ILE A 145 -0.03 2.84 -14.52
N SER A 146 0.77 3.58 -15.30
CA SER A 146 2.20 3.31 -15.44
C SER A 146 2.93 3.42 -14.09
N SER A 147 2.71 4.50 -13.35
CA SER A 147 3.34 4.75 -12.05
C SER A 147 2.95 3.70 -11.01
N ALA A 148 1.67 3.35 -10.93
CA ALA A 148 1.19 2.31 -10.03
C ALA A 148 1.77 0.94 -10.38
N THR A 149 1.91 0.63 -11.66
CA THR A 149 2.55 -0.62 -12.12
C THR A 149 4.01 -0.68 -11.67
N SER A 150 4.78 0.38 -11.91
CA SER A 150 6.19 0.46 -11.47
C SER A 150 6.33 0.41 -9.95
N CYS A 151 5.43 1.08 -9.23
CA CYS A 151 5.40 1.06 -7.76
C CYS A 151 5.15 -0.35 -7.23
N LEU A 152 4.10 -1.04 -7.70
CA LEU A 152 3.79 -2.42 -7.29
C LEU A 152 4.97 -3.35 -7.55
N ALA A 153 5.61 -3.28 -8.73
CA ALA A 153 6.78 -4.08 -9.04
C ALA A 153 7.96 -3.79 -8.09
N GLY A 154 8.18 -2.52 -7.73
CA GLY A 154 9.18 -2.10 -6.74
C GLY A 154 8.91 -2.67 -5.35
N ILE A 155 7.65 -2.59 -4.90
CA ILE A 155 7.20 -3.17 -3.62
C ILE A 155 7.32 -4.70 -3.63
N GLU A 156 6.88 -5.35 -4.71
CA GLU A 156 6.92 -6.81 -4.86
C GLU A 156 8.34 -7.35 -4.77
N ASN A 157 9.27 -6.72 -5.49
CA ASN A 157 10.69 -7.04 -5.43
C ASN A 157 11.26 -6.86 -4.01
N TYR A 158 10.90 -5.77 -3.33
CA TYR A 158 11.31 -5.53 -1.94
C TYR A 158 10.82 -6.62 -0.99
N LEU A 159 9.52 -6.94 -1.04
CA LEU A 159 8.90 -7.97 -0.20
C LEU A 159 9.46 -9.37 -0.49
N SER A 160 9.70 -9.69 -1.76
CA SER A 160 10.30 -10.97 -2.18
C SER A 160 11.71 -11.14 -1.64
N LYS A 161 12.54 -10.08 -1.65
CA LYS A 161 13.88 -10.08 -1.03
C LYS A 161 13.85 -10.28 0.47
N ARG A 162 12.72 -10.01 1.12
CA ARG A 162 12.48 -10.25 2.56
C ARG A 162 11.83 -11.59 2.85
N GLY A 163 11.68 -12.44 1.83
CA GLY A 163 11.16 -13.81 1.96
C GLY A 163 9.64 -13.93 1.88
N VAL A 164 8.91 -12.86 1.57
CA VAL A 164 7.45 -12.92 1.38
C VAL A 164 7.13 -13.52 0.02
N LYS A 165 6.26 -14.53 -0.04
CA LYS A 165 5.84 -15.19 -1.29
C LYS A 165 4.53 -14.61 -1.83
N LEU A 166 4.61 -13.63 -2.73
CA LEU A 166 3.46 -12.89 -3.30
C LEU A 166 2.77 -13.63 -4.46
#